data_AF-A0AAD9P716-F1
#
_entry.id   AF-A0AAD9P716-F1
#
_cell.length_a   1.000
_cell.length_b   1.000
_cell.length_c   1.000
_cell.angle_alpha   90.00
_cell.angle_beta   90.00
_cell.angle_gamma   90.00
#
_symmetry.space_group_name_H-M   'P 1'
#
loop_
_entity.id
_entity.type
_entity.pdbx_description
1 polymer ?
#
loop_
_entity_poly.entity_id
_entity_poly.type
_entity_poly.pdbx_seq_one_letter_code
_entity_poly.pdbx_strand_id
1 'polypeptide(L)'
;MSEEDLRAMNSKESAILTSNLSAETLICEQEIITDVLQLRTLANLCESLEWFAGHISSLADQLGAAKQQKSQFVHPGGSMVKIQQPLPPVSEKTLKVVRSLAEDFQAESEVCLIVLHLEVRVHCFFHLIPLAKQQSNYCNAIDDMDPDFNVIKLNKDLANIEDTLQQSLHTKRFKYVFEGLGHLVSTILINCTLFLKRINENGIKKMCRNIFSVQQSLTNITMSREADLDHARQYYELLYLTADEILSVVMTHGPKHSELEYIHLFGLLARSRPALEAAEFHAKLGRLKDLEILKALVARGPQFSEQEYANLLGLAYRSERGASDINLPQLCKRLEEILSEYDSIV
;
A
#
# COMPACT_ATOMS: atom_id res chain seq x y z
N MET A 1 -14.25 12.37 -1.51
CA MET A 1 -13.23 11.46 -2.06
C MET A 1 -13.91 10.12 -2.28
N SER A 2 -13.86 9.57 -3.48
CA SER A 2 -14.43 8.24 -3.74
C SER A 2 -13.56 7.15 -3.10
N GLU A 3 -14.09 5.95 -2.92
CA GLU A 3 -13.29 4.81 -2.43
C GLU A 3 -12.13 4.46 -3.39
N GLU A 4 -12.32 4.71 -4.69
CA GLU A 4 -11.32 4.48 -5.72
C GLU A 4 -10.17 5.48 -5.61
N ASP A 5 -10.47 6.76 -5.38
CA ASP A 5 -9.45 7.80 -5.13
C ASP A 5 -8.63 7.49 -3.89
N LEU A 6 -9.29 6.99 -2.83
CA LEU A 6 -8.66 6.56 -1.58
C LEU A 6 -7.67 5.42 -1.81
N ARG A 7 -8.09 4.39 -2.55
CA ARG A 7 -7.21 3.26 -2.90
C ARG A 7 -6.03 3.71 -3.74
N ALA A 8 -6.25 4.58 -4.72
CA ALA A 8 -5.19 5.12 -5.58
C ALA A 8 -4.17 5.93 -4.77
N MET A 9 -4.63 6.74 -3.80
CA MET A 9 -3.77 7.51 -2.91
C MET A 9 -2.93 6.61 -2.01
N ASN A 10 -3.56 5.61 -1.36
CA ASN A 10 -2.88 4.64 -0.51
C ASN A 10 -1.84 3.82 -1.30
N SER A 11 -2.17 3.44 -2.53
CA SER A 11 -1.23 2.72 -3.41
C SER A 11 -0.02 3.57 -3.79
N LYS A 12 -0.25 4.84 -4.14
CA LYS A 12 0.83 5.79 -4.43
C LYS A 12 1.73 6.01 -3.23
N GLU A 13 1.14 6.18 -2.04
CA GLU A 13 1.88 6.33 -0.79
C GLU A 13 2.75 5.10 -0.49
N SER A 14 2.15 3.90 -0.50
CA SER A 14 2.87 2.65 -0.27
C SER A 14 4.03 2.44 -1.23
N ALA A 15 3.86 2.82 -2.50
CA ALA A 15 4.94 2.75 -3.49
C ALA A 15 6.11 3.70 -3.15
N ILE A 16 5.82 4.94 -2.77
CA ILE A 16 6.83 5.93 -2.37
C ILE A 16 7.56 5.45 -1.11
N LEU A 17 6.84 5.04 -0.07
CA LEU A 17 7.43 4.61 1.19
C LEU A 17 8.26 3.34 0.99
N THR A 18 7.75 2.36 0.24
CA THR A 18 8.51 1.15 -0.08
C THR A 18 9.79 1.50 -0.82
N SER A 19 9.75 2.35 -1.84
CA SER A 19 10.95 2.76 -2.57
C SER A 19 12.02 3.43 -1.69
N ASN A 20 11.61 4.16 -0.64
CA ASN A 20 12.54 4.88 0.23
C ASN A 20 13.01 4.05 1.43
N LEU A 21 12.12 3.28 2.05
CA LEU A 21 12.34 2.61 3.34
C LEU A 21 12.67 1.12 3.21
N SER A 22 12.41 0.49 2.06
CA SER A 22 12.82 -0.90 1.81
C SER A 22 14.27 -1.05 1.32
N ALA A 23 15.01 0.06 1.20
CA ALA A 23 16.42 0.13 0.80
C ALA A 23 17.35 -0.75 1.66
N GLU A 24 18.61 -0.95 1.25
CA GLU A 24 19.53 -1.94 1.85
C GLU A 24 19.69 -1.81 3.37
N THR A 25 19.62 -0.60 3.91
CA THR A 25 19.75 -0.31 5.35
C THR A 25 18.45 -0.54 6.11
N LEU A 26 18.55 -1.22 7.25
CA LEU A 26 17.43 -1.38 8.18
C LEU A 26 17.22 -0.10 8.97
N ILE A 27 15.95 0.20 9.26
CA ILE A 27 15.57 1.29 10.15
C ILE A 27 16.03 0.93 11.57
N CYS A 28 16.73 1.86 12.21
CA CYS A 28 17.21 1.72 13.58
C CYS A 28 16.13 2.17 14.57
N GLU A 29 16.17 1.64 15.79
CA GLU A 29 15.20 1.98 16.84
C GLU A 29 15.22 3.47 17.20
N GLN A 30 16.33 4.19 16.98
CA GLN A 30 16.41 5.63 17.23
C GLN A 30 15.72 6.48 16.15
N GLU A 31 15.35 5.87 15.03
CA GLU A 31 14.69 6.53 13.90
C GLU A 31 13.17 6.43 13.97
N ILE A 32 12.63 5.76 15.01
CA ILE A 32 11.20 5.64 15.28
C ILE A 32 10.84 6.14 16.67
N ILE A 33 9.61 6.62 16.84
CA ILE A 33 9.05 7.10 18.11
C ILE A 33 8.50 5.90 18.90
N THR A 34 9.37 5.24 19.65
CA THR A 34 9.00 4.06 20.45
C THR A 34 8.15 4.38 21.68
N ASP A 35 8.22 5.61 22.20
CA ASP A 35 7.46 6.03 23.37
C ASP A 35 6.05 6.52 22.96
N VAL A 36 5.04 5.70 23.26
CA VAL A 36 3.64 6.02 22.99
C VAL A 36 3.17 7.32 23.66
N LEU A 37 3.81 7.79 24.74
CA LEU A 37 3.48 9.06 25.37
C LEU A 37 3.89 10.27 24.50
N GLN A 38 4.91 10.12 23.67
CA GLN A 38 5.29 11.15 22.70
C GLN A 38 4.25 11.21 21.57
N LEU A 39 3.77 10.06 21.09
CA LEU A 39 2.68 9.99 20.12
C LEU A 39 1.38 10.61 20.67
N ARG A 40 1.07 10.33 21.95
CA ARG A 40 -0.04 10.99 22.66
C ARG A 40 0.11 12.50 22.71
N THR A 41 1.33 12.99 22.99
CA THR A 41 1.61 14.42 23.06
C THR A 41 1.39 15.08 21.70
N LEU A 42 1.84 14.44 20.62
CA LEU A 42 1.63 14.91 19.24
C LEU A 42 0.14 14.90 18.85
N ALA A 43 -0.61 13.88 19.26
CA ALA A 43 -2.05 13.80 19.04
C ALA A 43 -2.80 14.93 19.79
N ASN A 44 -2.47 15.15 21.06
CA ASN A 44 -3.06 16.24 21.83
C ASN A 44 -2.67 17.62 21.27
N LEU A 45 -1.44 17.77 20.75
CA LEU A 45 -1.00 18.98 20.07
C LEU A 45 -1.84 19.23 18.81
N CYS A 46 -2.06 18.19 17.98
CA CYS A 46 -2.93 18.27 16.82
C CYS A 46 -4.32 18.82 17.20
N GLU A 47 -5.01 18.20 18.16
CA GLU A 47 -6.36 18.64 18.56
C GLU A 47 -6.36 20.05 19.18
N SER A 48 -5.33 20.38 19.96
CA SER A 48 -5.21 21.70 20.59
C SER A 48 -4.98 22.82 19.58
N LEU A 49 -4.17 22.56 18.54
CA LEU A 49 -3.85 23.52 17.49
C LEU A 49 -5.06 23.82 16.61
N GLU A 50 -5.81 22.80 16.18
CA GLU A 50 -7.07 23.02 15.45
C GLU A 50 -8.06 23.82 16.30
N TRP A 51 -8.27 23.40 17.55
CA TRP A 51 -9.20 24.07 18.45
C TRP A 51 -8.83 25.55 18.60
N PHE A 52 -7.54 25.85 18.77
CA PHE A 52 -7.05 27.20 18.92
C PHE A 52 -7.18 28.02 17.62
N ALA A 53 -6.88 27.42 16.46
CA ALA A 53 -7.08 28.03 15.15
C ALA A 53 -8.55 28.44 14.94
N GLY A 54 -9.49 27.55 15.28
CA GLY A 54 -10.93 27.85 15.23
C GLY A 54 -11.34 29.01 16.15
N HIS A 55 -10.76 29.09 17.35
CA HIS A 55 -11.03 30.18 18.28
C HIS A 55 -10.47 31.53 17.79
N ILE A 56 -9.25 31.53 17.25
CA ILE A 56 -8.64 32.74 16.67
C ILE A 56 -9.47 33.22 15.48
N SER A 57 -9.92 32.31 14.62
CA SER A 57 -10.77 32.63 13.45
C SER A 57 -12.09 33.27 13.88
N SER A 58 -12.79 32.64 14.83
CA SER A 58 -14.05 33.16 15.39
C SER A 58 -13.86 34.52 16.06
N LEU A 59 -12.76 34.73 16.77
CA LEU A 59 -12.42 36.02 17.37
C LEU A 59 -12.20 37.10 16.29
N ALA A 60 -11.48 36.77 15.20
CA ALA A 60 -11.27 37.71 14.10
C ALA A 60 -12.60 38.11 13.43
N ASP A 61 -13.53 37.18 13.29
CA ASP A 61 -14.85 37.44 12.70
C ASP A 61 -15.72 38.31 13.60
N GLN A 62 -15.74 38.05 14.90
CA GLN A 62 -16.45 38.88 15.89
C GLN A 62 -15.91 40.32 15.91
N LEU A 63 -14.59 40.48 15.92
CA LEU A 63 -13.95 41.80 15.87
C LEU A 63 -14.19 42.54 14.55
N GLY A 64 -14.30 41.80 13.44
CA GLY A 64 -14.69 42.35 12.14
C GLY A 64 -16.16 42.80 12.10
N ALA A 65 -17.07 41.98 12.64
CA ALA A 65 -18.50 42.23 12.69
C ALA A 65 -18.89 43.38 13.64
N ALA A 66 -18.08 43.66 14.68
CA ALA A 66 -18.26 44.80 15.57
C ALA A 66 -18.25 46.16 14.82
N LYS A 67 -17.66 46.23 13.61
CA LYS A 67 -17.78 47.41 12.74
C LYS A 67 -19.21 47.65 12.21
N GLN A 68 -20.10 46.64 12.24
CA GLN A 68 -21.44 46.67 11.65
C GLN A 68 -22.59 46.78 12.67
N GLN A 69 -22.36 46.57 13.96
CA GLN A 69 -23.40 46.75 14.98
C GLN A 69 -23.65 48.24 15.29
N LYS A 70 -24.43 48.91 14.43
CA LYS A 70 -25.28 50.03 14.87
C LYS A 70 -26.51 49.42 15.54
N SER A 71 -26.47 49.17 16.85
CA SER A 71 -27.67 48.78 17.60
C SER A 71 -28.63 49.97 17.68
N GLN A 72 -29.69 49.96 16.85
CA GLN A 72 -30.86 50.80 17.03
C GLN A 72 -31.88 50.04 17.90
N PHE A 73 -31.91 50.33 19.20
CA PHE A 73 -33.05 49.99 20.04
C PHE A 73 -33.98 51.22 20.12
N VAL A 74 -35.23 51.05 19.65
CA VAL A 74 -36.28 52.07 19.77
C VAL A 74 -37.04 51.79 21.07
N HIS A 75 -36.86 52.64 22.09
CA HIS A 75 -37.76 52.67 23.24
C HIS A 75 -39.10 53.32 22.87
N PRO A 76 -40.24 52.78 23.34
CA PRO A 76 -41.55 53.43 23.21
C PRO A 76 -41.60 54.64 24.16
N GLY A 77 -40.99 55.75 23.77
CA GLY A 77 -40.89 56.95 24.62
C GLY A 77 -39.97 58.07 24.10
N GLY A 78 -39.40 57.95 22.90
CA GLY A 78 -38.73 59.07 22.22
C GLY A 78 -37.38 59.53 22.76
N SER A 79 -36.88 58.99 23.89
CA SER A 79 -35.53 59.29 24.38
C SER A 79 -34.50 58.29 23.85
N MET A 80 -33.57 58.79 23.05
CA MET A 80 -32.39 58.05 22.57
C MET A 80 -31.36 57.89 23.68
N VAL A 81 -31.33 56.74 24.34
CA VAL A 81 -30.25 56.39 25.27
C VAL A 81 -29.21 55.56 24.52
N LYS A 82 -28.07 56.16 24.18
CA LYS A 82 -26.89 55.44 23.63
C LYS A 82 -26.19 54.68 24.76
N ILE A 83 -26.60 53.44 25.03
CA ILE A 83 -25.80 52.52 25.84
C ILE A 83 -25.13 51.52 24.91
N GLN A 84 -23.81 51.67 24.76
CA GLN A 84 -22.78 50.62 24.68
C GLN A 84 -21.53 51.26 24.09
N GLN A 85 -20.41 51.20 24.84
CA GLN A 85 -19.10 51.49 24.27
C GLN A 85 -18.84 50.44 23.17
N PRO A 86 -18.80 50.83 21.88
CA PRO A 86 -18.36 49.91 20.84
C PRO A 86 -16.90 49.59 21.13
N LEU A 87 -16.51 48.32 21.05
CA LEU A 87 -15.08 47.98 21.02
C LEU A 87 -14.39 48.91 19.99
N PRO A 88 -13.24 49.51 20.30
CA PRO A 88 -12.55 50.36 19.34
C PRO A 88 -12.30 49.56 18.05
N PRO A 89 -12.57 50.13 16.87
CA PRO A 89 -12.50 49.39 15.62
C PRO A 89 -11.08 48.87 15.41
N VAL A 90 -10.94 47.55 15.42
CA VAL A 90 -9.67 46.88 15.12
C VAL A 90 -9.29 47.15 13.66
N SER A 91 -8.02 47.50 13.43
CA SER A 91 -7.54 47.81 12.09
C SER A 91 -7.68 46.59 11.17
N GLU A 92 -7.99 46.83 9.89
CA GLU A 92 -8.12 45.73 8.92
C GLU A 92 -6.81 44.94 8.77
N LYS A 93 -5.67 45.63 8.91
CA LYS A 93 -4.35 45.00 8.92
C LYS A 93 -4.21 44.01 10.09
N THR A 94 -4.65 44.39 11.28
CA THR A 94 -4.61 43.52 12.46
C THR A 94 -5.51 42.30 12.26
N LEU A 95 -6.74 42.48 11.75
CA LEU A 95 -7.65 41.36 11.48
C LEU A 95 -7.06 40.37 10.47
N LYS A 96 -6.40 40.86 9.42
CA LYS A 96 -5.70 40.01 8.45
C LYS A 96 -4.58 39.19 9.10
N VAL A 97 -3.76 39.81 9.96
CA VAL A 97 -2.69 39.10 10.68
C VAL A 97 -3.27 38.02 11.61
N VAL A 98 -4.35 38.31 12.33
CA VAL A 98 -5.00 37.35 13.23
C VAL A 98 -5.57 36.16 12.43
N ARG A 99 -6.20 36.41 11.27
CA ARG A 99 -6.68 35.32 10.40
C ARG A 99 -5.53 34.47 9.85
N SER A 100 -4.47 35.11 9.36
CA SER A 100 -3.27 34.40 8.90
C SER A 100 -2.68 33.50 9.99
N LEU A 101 -2.64 33.98 11.24
CA LEU A 101 -2.14 33.17 12.36
C LEU A 101 -3.04 31.96 12.65
N ALA A 102 -4.36 32.10 12.48
CA ALA A 102 -5.27 30.96 12.61
C ALA A 102 -5.02 29.92 11.51
N GLU A 103 -4.80 30.37 10.27
CA GLU A 103 -4.44 29.49 9.15
C GLU A 103 -3.10 28.77 9.41
N ASP A 104 -2.11 29.46 9.96
CA ASP A 104 -0.82 28.86 10.34
C ASP A 104 -1.00 27.75 11.40
N PHE A 105 -1.76 28.00 12.47
CA PHE A 105 -2.02 26.98 13.49
C PHE A 105 -2.82 25.79 12.95
N GLN A 106 -3.76 26.03 12.03
CA GLN A 106 -4.49 24.98 11.35
C GLN A 106 -3.54 24.11 10.51
N ALA A 107 -2.63 24.71 9.76
CA ALA A 107 -1.65 23.99 8.97
C ALA A 107 -0.72 23.14 9.85
N GLU A 108 -0.24 23.67 10.98
CA GLU A 108 0.59 22.92 11.93
C GLU A 108 -0.17 21.74 12.57
N SER A 109 -1.47 21.89 12.83
CA SER A 109 -2.32 20.77 13.25
C SER A 109 -2.33 19.64 12.20
N GLU A 110 -2.45 19.99 10.92
CA GLU A 110 -2.48 19.01 9.83
C GLU A 110 -1.13 18.31 9.68
N VAL A 111 -0.02 19.02 9.85
CA VAL A 111 1.33 18.44 9.89
C VAL A 111 1.45 17.41 11.03
N CYS A 112 0.98 17.73 12.24
CA CYS A 112 1.00 16.78 13.36
C CYS A 112 0.27 15.47 13.02
N LEU A 113 -0.89 15.58 12.36
CA LEU A 113 -1.68 14.42 11.93
C LEU A 113 -0.95 13.58 10.86
N ILE A 114 -0.31 14.23 9.89
CA ILE A 114 0.50 13.57 8.87
C ILE A 114 1.70 12.87 9.51
N VAL A 115 2.36 13.49 10.48
CA VAL A 115 3.48 12.84 11.20
C VAL A 115 3.01 11.58 11.92
N LEU A 116 1.88 11.60 12.62
CA LEU A 116 1.32 10.40 13.26
C LEU A 116 1.01 9.30 12.22
N HIS A 117 0.40 9.69 11.10
CA HIS A 117 0.08 8.78 10.00
C HIS A 117 1.32 8.12 9.38
N LEU A 118 2.39 8.88 9.18
CA LEU A 118 3.67 8.39 8.67
C LEU A 118 4.39 7.53 9.71
N GLU A 119 4.40 7.94 10.99
CA GLU A 119 5.08 7.22 12.06
C GLU A 119 4.57 5.77 12.15
N VAL A 120 3.25 5.57 12.20
CA VAL A 120 2.65 4.23 12.22
C VAL A 120 3.11 3.35 11.04
N ARG A 121 3.33 3.95 9.86
CA ARG A 121 3.83 3.23 8.68
C ARG A 121 5.29 2.87 8.81
N VAL A 122 6.11 3.78 9.35
CA VAL A 122 7.54 3.52 9.63
C VAL A 122 7.67 2.36 10.62
N HIS A 123 6.82 2.28 11.65
CA HIS A 123 6.75 1.13 12.57
C HIS A 123 6.48 -0.20 11.83
N CYS A 124 5.61 -0.22 10.80
CA CYS A 124 5.44 -1.40 9.94
C CYS A 124 6.73 -1.79 9.22
N PHE A 125 7.45 -0.84 8.61
CA PHE A 125 8.74 -1.14 7.96
C PHE A 125 9.79 -1.63 8.95
N PHE A 126 9.91 -0.96 10.10
CA PHE A 126 10.87 -1.27 11.16
C PHE A 126 10.75 -2.73 11.61
N HIS A 127 9.53 -3.22 11.81
CA HIS A 127 9.30 -4.59 12.24
C HIS A 127 9.30 -5.62 11.09
N LEU A 128 8.79 -5.28 9.90
CA LEU A 128 8.58 -6.26 8.83
C LEU A 128 9.79 -6.49 7.93
N ILE A 129 10.59 -5.46 7.64
CA ILE A 129 11.79 -5.62 6.78
C ILE A 129 12.81 -6.62 7.36
N PRO A 130 13.06 -6.67 8.68
CA PRO A 130 13.92 -7.68 9.29
C PRO A 130 13.53 -9.13 8.98
N LEU A 131 12.25 -9.46 8.75
CA LEU A 131 11.82 -10.83 8.42
C LEU A 131 12.60 -11.38 7.22
N ALA A 132 12.83 -10.55 6.22
CA ALA A 132 13.48 -10.97 4.98
C ALA A 132 15.00 -10.80 5.02
N LYS A 133 15.50 -9.78 5.72
CA LYS A 133 16.92 -9.38 5.70
C LYS A 133 17.75 -9.95 6.86
N GLN A 134 17.17 -10.18 8.03
CA GLN A 134 17.88 -10.69 9.21
C GLN A 134 17.48 -12.12 9.52
N GLN A 135 18.45 -13.04 9.55
CA GLN A 135 18.30 -14.41 10.05
C GLN A 135 17.04 -15.14 9.54
N SER A 136 16.71 -14.98 8.24
CA SER A 136 15.50 -15.55 7.64
C SER A 136 15.44 -17.07 7.85
N ASN A 137 14.57 -17.52 8.75
CA ASN A 137 14.40 -18.93 9.13
C ASN A 137 13.37 -19.68 8.27
N TYR A 138 12.96 -19.08 7.15
CA TYR A 138 11.95 -19.58 6.21
C TYR A 138 12.39 -20.81 5.39
N CYS A 139 13.58 -21.34 5.63
CA CYS A 139 14.07 -22.58 5.00
C CYS A 139 14.44 -23.64 6.05
N ASN A 140 13.95 -23.50 7.29
CA ASN A 140 14.24 -24.45 8.36
C ASN A 140 13.47 -25.76 8.18
N ALA A 141 14.07 -26.87 8.63
CA ALA A 141 13.47 -28.21 8.53
C ALA A 141 12.30 -28.42 9.52
N ILE A 142 12.32 -27.69 10.64
CA ILE A 142 11.28 -27.77 11.67
C ILE A 142 10.20 -26.73 11.37
N ASP A 143 8.94 -27.15 11.39
CA ASP A 143 7.80 -26.24 11.31
C ASP A 143 7.62 -25.54 12.65
N ASP A 144 7.91 -24.24 12.66
CA ASP A 144 7.71 -23.34 13.80
C ASP A 144 6.25 -22.88 13.79
N MET A 145 5.44 -23.38 14.73
CA MET A 145 3.99 -23.15 14.73
C MET A 145 3.59 -21.73 15.09
N ASP A 146 4.52 -20.92 15.61
CA ASP A 146 4.26 -19.55 16.01
C ASP A 146 4.57 -18.54 14.90
N PRO A 147 3.93 -17.36 14.90
CA PRO A 147 4.35 -16.23 14.07
C PRO A 147 5.77 -15.78 14.41
N ASP A 148 6.42 -15.10 13.46
CA ASP A 148 7.73 -14.51 13.70
C ASP A 148 7.70 -13.50 14.86
N PHE A 149 8.75 -13.48 15.66
CA PHE A 149 8.85 -12.60 16.83
C PHE A 149 8.69 -11.12 16.48
N ASN A 150 9.16 -10.68 15.30
CA ASN A 150 9.00 -9.30 14.87
C ASN A 150 7.54 -8.98 14.50
N VAL A 151 6.77 -9.96 14.03
CA VAL A 151 5.33 -9.81 13.78
C VAL A 151 4.57 -9.67 15.09
N ILE A 152 4.94 -10.48 16.10
CA ILE A 152 4.36 -10.36 17.45
C ILE A 152 4.66 -8.97 18.04
N LYS A 153 5.90 -8.48 17.87
CA LYS A 153 6.28 -7.12 18.28
C LYS A 153 5.45 -6.06 17.58
N LEU A 154 5.33 -6.12 16.25
CA LEU A 154 4.52 -5.18 15.46
C LEU A 154 3.07 -5.14 15.96
N ASN A 155 2.44 -6.30 16.15
CA ASN A 155 1.04 -6.34 16.58
C ASN A 155 0.85 -5.70 17.96
N LYS A 156 1.76 -5.98 18.90
CA LYS A 156 1.73 -5.38 20.23
C LYS A 156 1.93 -3.86 20.16
N ASP A 157 2.86 -3.43 19.32
CA ASP A 157 3.20 -2.04 19.14
C ASP A 157 2.03 -1.25 18.52
N LEU A 158 1.47 -1.74 17.42
CA LEU A 158 0.27 -1.17 16.80
C LEU A 158 -0.93 -1.10 17.76
N ALA A 159 -1.14 -2.13 18.58
CA ALA A 159 -2.19 -2.12 19.60
C ALA A 159 -1.97 -1.02 20.65
N ASN A 160 -0.73 -0.86 21.15
CA ASN A 160 -0.43 0.20 22.13
C ASN A 160 -0.60 1.61 21.52
N ILE A 161 -0.21 1.78 20.26
CA ILE A 161 -0.39 3.04 19.53
C ILE A 161 -1.89 3.30 19.34
N GLU A 162 -2.66 2.29 18.92
CA GLU A 162 -4.11 2.39 18.77
C GLU A 162 -4.81 2.81 20.06
N ASP A 163 -4.62 2.05 21.15
CA ASP A 163 -5.18 2.34 22.47
C ASP A 163 -4.87 3.78 22.92
N THR A 164 -3.67 4.25 22.60
CA THR A 164 -3.20 5.58 22.98
C THR A 164 -3.84 6.68 22.13
N LEU A 165 -3.85 6.52 20.81
CA LEU A 165 -4.36 7.53 19.89
C LEU A 165 -5.88 7.60 19.90
N GLN A 166 -6.58 6.49 20.15
CA GLN A 166 -8.04 6.47 20.25
C GLN A 166 -8.56 7.37 21.39
N GLN A 167 -7.78 7.52 22.46
CA GLN A 167 -8.11 8.36 23.61
C GLN A 167 -7.81 9.85 23.38
N SER A 168 -6.99 10.17 22.38
CA SER A 168 -6.47 11.51 22.15
C SER A 168 -6.97 12.17 20.88
N LEU A 169 -7.39 11.41 19.87
CA LEU A 169 -7.84 11.92 18.59
C LEU A 169 -9.36 11.78 18.42
N HIS A 170 -9.96 12.75 17.72
CA HIS A 170 -11.31 12.58 17.21
C HIS A 170 -11.40 11.45 16.19
N THR A 171 -12.54 10.75 16.16
CA THR A 171 -12.74 9.51 15.38
C THR A 171 -12.32 9.61 13.91
N LYS A 172 -12.55 10.76 13.25
CA LYS A 172 -12.16 10.94 11.85
C LYS A 172 -10.63 10.95 11.66
N ARG A 173 -9.91 11.64 12.55
CA ARG A 173 -8.43 11.70 12.54
C ARG A 173 -7.81 10.37 12.93
N PHE A 174 -8.37 9.73 13.96
CA PHE A 174 -7.97 8.39 14.35
C PHE A 174 -8.06 7.42 13.16
N LYS A 175 -9.19 7.39 12.46
CA LYS A 175 -9.34 6.56 11.25
C LYS A 175 -8.31 6.90 10.18
N TYR A 176 -8.05 8.18 9.93
CA TYR A 176 -7.05 8.62 8.96
C TYR A 176 -5.64 8.08 9.26
N VAL A 177 -5.22 8.04 10.54
CA VAL A 177 -3.89 7.53 10.91
C VAL A 177 -3.69 6.07 10.49
N PHE A 178 -4.70 5.22 10.67
CA PHE A 178 -4.62 3.77 10.38
C PHE A 178 -5.14 3.39 8.98
N GLU A 179 -5.69 4.34 8.23
CA GLU A 179 -6.17 4.10 6.88
C GLU A 179 -5.03 3.66 5.95
N GLY A 180 -5.27 2.65 5.11
CA GLY A 180 -4.31 2.15 4.13
C GLY A 180 -3.24 1.20 4.69
N LEU A 181 -3.21 0.92 6.00
CA LEU A 181 -2.21 0.03 6.58
C LEU A 181 -2.25 -1.40 6.03
N GLY A 182 -3.43 -1.97 5.77
CA GLY A 182 -3.53 -3.30 5.16
C GLY A 182 -2.84 -3.38 3.81
N HIS A 183 -3.03 -2.37 2.97
CA HIS A 183 -2.36 -2.25 1.66
C HIS A 183 -0.85 -2.07 1.82
N LEU A 184 -0.40 -1.23 2.74
CA LEU A 184 1.03 -1.02 3.02
C LEU A 184 1.70 -2.31 3.50
N VAL A 185 1.14 -2.97 4.51
CA VAL A 185 1.69 -4.21 5.07
C VAL A 185 1.74 -5.30 4.00
N SER A 186 0.68 -5.44 3.19
CA SER A 186 0.65 -6.36 2.05
C SER A 186 1.82 -6.07 1.09
N THR A 187 2.01 -4.81 0.71
CA THR A 187 3.09 -4.35 -0.16
C THR A 187 4.47 -4.67 0.42
N ILE A 188 4.68 -4.41 1.72
CA ILE A 188 5.96 -4.71 2.41
C ILE A 188 6.22 -6.22 2.39
N LEU A 189 5.23 -7.02 2.78
CA LEU A 189 5.35 -8.47 2.86
C LEU A 189 5.58 -9.11 1.49
N ILE A 190 4.95 -8.63 0.42
CA ILE A 190 5.22 -9.12 -0.94
C ILE A 190 6.66 -8.78 -1.35
N ASN A 191 7.10 -7.54 -1.11
CA ASN A 191 8.46 -7.09 -1.44
C ASN A 191 9.55 -7.80 -0.64
N CYS A 192 9.25 -8.38 0.53
CA CYS A 192 10.18 -9.23 1.26
C CYS A 192 10.72 -10.40 0.42
N THR A 193 9.98 -10.87 -0.61
CA THR A 193 10.48 -11.93 -1.52
C THR A 193 11.74 -11.56 -2.30
N LEU A 194 11.99 -10.27 -2.49
CA LEU A 194 13.24 -9.77 -3.09
C LEU A 194 14.46 -10.12 -2.23
N PHE A 195 14.32 -10.04 -0.91
CA PHE A 195 15.43 -10.18 0.04
C PHE A 195 15.57 -11.60 0.61
N LEU A 196 14.49 -12.39 0.60
CA LEU A 196 14.52 -13.76 1.08
C LEU A 196 15.52 -14.61 0.29
N LYS A 197 16.44 -15.26 0.99
CA LYS A 197 17.45 -16.12 0.35
C LYS A 197 16.83 -17.37 -0.24
N ARG A 198 16.10 -18.13 0.59
CA ARG A 198 15.39 -19.36 0.23
C ARG A 198 14.15 -19.52 1.10
N ILE A 199 13.16 -20.23 0.59
CA ILE A 199 11.94 -20.58 1.31
C ILE A 199 11.55 -22.04 1.00
N ASN A 200 11.15 -22.79 2.02
CA ASN A 200 10.56 -24.13 1.84
C ASN A 200 9.08 -24.12 2.26
N GLU A 201 8.40 -25.26 2.17
CA GLU A 201 6.98 -25.38 2.54
C GLU A 201 6.67 -24.89 3.97
N ASN A 202 7.54 -25.19 4.94
CA ASN A 202 7.38 -24.71 6.32
C ASN A 202 7.52 -23.18 6.40
N GLY A 203 8.44 -22.59 5.63
CA GLY A 203 8.55 -21.15 5.49
C GLY A 203 7.32 -20.51 4.87
N ILE A 204 6.72 -21.13 3.85
CA ILE A 204 5.47 -20.64 3.26
C ILE A 204 4.37 -20.63 4.32
N LYS A 205 4.19 -21.74 5.06
CA LYS A 205 3.23 -21.81 6.18
C LYS A 205 3.49 -20.72 7.23
N LYS A 206 4.76 -20.51 7.62
CA LYS A 206 5.15 -19.45 8.57
C LYS A 206 4.80 -18.06 8.06
N MET A 207 5.06 -17.77 6.79
CA MET A 207 4.68 -16.49 6.19
C MET A 207 3.16 -16.30 6.15
N CYS A 208 2.40 -17.34 5.81
CA CYS A 208 0.93 -17.28 5.87
C CYS A 208 0.43 -17.03 7.30
N ARG A 209 1.05 -17.63 8.33
CA ARG A 209 0.76 -17.34 9.74
C ARG A 209 1.08 -15.90 10.12
N ASN A 210 2.22 -15.37 9.67
CA ASN A 210 2.60 -13.97 9.86
C ASN A 210 1.55 -13.02 9.28
N ILE A 211 1.18 -13.23 8.01
CA ILE A 211 0.16 -12.44 7.31
C ILE A 211 -1.18 -12.50 8.07
N PHE A 212 -1.62 -13.70 8.45
CA PHE A 212 -2.87 -13.87 9.19
C PHE A 212 -2.85 -13.17 10.55
N SER A 213 -1.73 -13.25 11.28
CA SER A 213 -1.57 -12.59 12.57
C SER A 213 -1.67 -11.07 12.46
N VAL A 214 -1.00 -10.46 11.47
CA VAL A 214 -1.12 -9.02 11.21
C VAL A 214 -2.53 -8.66 10.73
N GLN A 215 -3.14 -9.50 9.89
CA GLN A 215 -4.51 -9.31 9.39
C GLN A 215 -5.52 -9.24 10.53
N GLN A 216 -5.40 -10.12 11.52
CA GLN A 216 -6.25 -10.09 12.70
C GLN A 216 -6.04 -8.81 13.53
N SER A 217 -4.78 -8.39 13.72
CA SER A 217 -4.46 -7.16 14.44
C SER A 217 -5.05 -5.93 13.77
N LEU A 218 -4.86 -5.79 12.44
CA LEU A 218 -5.38 -4.65 11.69
C LEU A 218 -6.91 -4.66 11.60
N THR A 219 -7.53 -5.82 11.41
CA THR A 219 -9.00 -5.94 11.40
C THR A 219 -9.60 -5.44 12.72
N ASN A 220 -8.95 -5.72 13.85
CA ASN A 220 -9.40 -5.23 15.15
C ASN A 220 -9.24 -3.71 15.27
N ILE A 221 -8.15 -3.14 14.77
CA ILE A 221 -7.89 -1.69 14.83
C ILE A 221 -8.84 -0.91 13.90
N THR A 222 -8.97 -1.36 12.65
CA THR A 222 -9.72 -0.65 11.60
C THR A 222 -11.22 -0.97 11.64
N MET A 223 -11.60 -2.06 12.33
CA MET A 223 -12.95 -2.65 12.31
C MET A 223 -13.43 -2.92 10.88
N SER A 224 -12.51 -3.28 9.99
CA SER A 224 -12.76 -3.47 8.56
C SER A 224 -12.02 -4.69 8.01
N ARG A 225 -12.48 -5.20 6.86
CA ARG A 225 -11.84 -6.36 6.23
C ARG A 225 -10.57 -5.93 5.49
N GLU A 226 -9.47 -6.57 5.84
CA GLU A 226 -8.15 -6.37 5.22
C GLU A 226 -7.94 -7.29 4.00
N ALA A 227 -8.59 -6.97 2.87
CA ALA A 227 -8.53 -7.79 1.66
C ALA A 227 -7.14 -7.81 0.99
N ASP A 228 -6.35 -6.74 1.12
CA ASP A 228 -4.97 -6.69 0.62
C ASP A 228 -4.07 -7.74 1.29
N LEU A 229 -4.35 -8.16 2.52
CA LEU A 229 -3.60 -9.21 3.20
C LEU A 229 -4.02 -10.61 2.73
N ASP A 230 -5.27 -10.80 2.31
CA ASP A 230 -5.67 -12.01 1.58
C ASP A 230 -4.86 -12.13 0.27
N HIS A 231 -4.63 -10.99 -0.40
CA HIS A 231 -3.84 -10.91 -1.63
C HIS A 231 -2.36 -11.28 -1.39
N ALA A 232 -1.73 -10.75 -0.33
CA ALA A 232 -0.37 -11.15 0.05
C ALA A 232 -0.26 -12.64 0.40
N ARG A 233 -1.26 -13.20 1.10
CA ARG A 233 -1.29 -14.64 1.41
C ARG A 233 -1.32 -15.48 0.14
N GLN A 234 -2.21 -15.14 -0.79
CA GLN A 234 -2.32 -15.83 -2.08
C GLN A 234 -1.02 -15.74 -2.90
N TYR A 235 -0.32 -14.62 -2.84
CA TYR A 235 0.99 -14.45 -3.49
C TYR A 235 2.01 -15.47 -2.96
N TYR A 236 2.12 -15.65 -1.64
CA TYR A 236 3.03 -16.64 -1.05
C TYR A 236 2.58 -18.08 -1.29
N GLU A 237 1.27 -18.34 -1.39
CA GLU A 237 0.74 -19.67 -1.73
C GLU A 237 1.13 -20.12 -3.14
N LEU A 238 1.44 -19.20 -4.07
CA LEU A 238 1.99 -19.55 -5.38
C LEU A 238 3.33 -20.29 -5.28
N LEU A 239 4.08 -20.14 -4.19
CA LEU A 239 5.36 -20.83 -3.98
C LEU A 239 5.20 -22.34 -3.70
N TYR A 240 3.97 -22.82 -3.48
CA TYR A 240 3.69 -24.27 -3.49
C TYR A 240 3.72 -24.86 -4.90
N LEU A 241 3.60 -24.02 -5.92
CA LEU A 241 3.54 -24.42 -7.31
C LEU A 241 4.92 -24.37 -7.97
N THR A 242 5.03 -25.10 -9.08
CA THR A 242 6.11 -24.96 -10.04
C THR A 242 5.93 -23.74 -10.93
N ALA A 243 6.99 -23.27 -11.58
CA ALA A 243 6.86 -22.12 -12.48
C ALA A 243 5.88 -22.36 -13.64
N ASP A 244 5.85 -23.56 -14.19
CA ASP A 244 4.94 -23.93 -15.27
C ASP A 244 3.47 -23.89 -14.79
N GLU A 245 3.21 -24.34 -13.56
CA GLU A 245 1.89 -24.24 -12.93
C GLU A 245 1.49 -22.79 -12.65
N ILE A 246 2.41 -21.95 -12.16
CA ILE A 246 2.15 -20.52 -11.94
C ILE A 246 1.80 -19.83 -13.27
N LEU A 247 2.54 -20.12 -14.35
CA LEU A 247 2.26 -19.57 -15.67
C LEU A 247 0.90 -20.05 -16.20
N SER A 248 0.57 -21.33 -16.01
CA SER A 248 -0.73 -21.88 -16.38
C SER A 248 -1.89 -21.19 -15.64
N VAL A 249 -1.72 -20.91 -14.33
CA VAL A 249 -2.69 -20.14 -13.53
C VAL A 249 -2.86 -18.73 -14.08
N VAL A 250 -1.76 -18.03 -14.38
CA VAL A 250 -1.80 -16.67 -14.96
C VAL A 250 -2.44 -16.68 -16.35
N MET A 251 -2.17 -17.70 -17.17
CA MET A 251 -2.78 -17.84 -18.50
C MET A 251 -4.28 -18.11 -18.44
N THR A 252 -4.72 -18.94 -17.50
CA THR A 252 -6.11 -19.38 -17.40
C THR A 252 -7.00 -18.34 -16.70
N HIS A 253 -6.47 -17.68 -15.66
CA HIS A 253 -7.26 -16.79 -14.81
C HIS A 253 -6.88 -15.30 -14.94
N GLY A 254 -5.87 -14.99 -15.76
CA GLY A 254 -5.27 -13.67 -15.81
C GLY A 254 -4.28 -13.43 -14.66
N PRO A 255 -3.44 -12.39 -14.76
CA PRO A 255 -2.54 -12.02 -13.68
C PRO A 255 -3.32 -11.43 -12.50
N LYS A 256 -2.85 -11.74 -11.30
CA LYS A 256 -3.33 -11.09 -10.08
C LYS A 256 -2.32 -10.13 -9.48
N HIS A 257 -1.04 -10.32 -9.79
CA HIS A 257 0.08 -9.52 -9.30
C HIS A 257 0.71 -8.73 -10.46
N SER A 258 1.49 -7.71 -10.12
CA SER A 258 2.27 -6.94 -11.08
C SER A 258 3.40 -7.77 -11.69
N GLU A 259 3.90 -7.33 -12.84
CA GLU A 259 5.04 -7.93 -13.51
C GLU A 259 6.26 -8.05 -12.58
N LEU A 260 6.57 -6.98 -11.84
CA LEU A 260 7.71 -6.93 -10.93
C LEU A 260 7.57 -7.93 -9.78
N GLU A 261 6.36 -8.09 -9.23
CA GLU A 261 6.09 -9.08 -8.19
C GLU A 261 6.29 -10.50 -8.71
N TYR A 262 5.82 -10.82 -9.93
CA TYR A 262 6.11 -12.13 -10.52
C TYR A 262 7.61 -12.36 -10.74
N ILE A 263 8.38 -11.34 -11.16
CA ILE A 263 9.84 -11.43 -11.25
C ILE A 263 10.46 -11.79 -9.89
N HIS A 264 10.04 -11.13 -8.82
CA HIS A 264 10.52 -11.41 -7.47
C HIS A 264 10.15 -12.83 -7.01
N LEU A 265 8.91 -13.26 -7.26
CA LEU A 265 8.40 -14.60 -6.96
C LEU A 265 9.24 -15.69 -7.65
N PHE A 266 9.43 -15.58 -8.96
CA PHE A 266 10.23 -16.54 -9.73
C PHE A 266 11.70 -16.52 -9.31
N GLY A 267 12.24 -15.34 -8.97
CA GLY A 267 13.58 -15.22 -8.40
C GLY A 267 13.74 -15.99 -7.09
N LEU A 268 12.77 -15.88 -6.18
CA LEU A 268 12.77 -16.63 -4.92
C LEU A 268 12.59 -18.14 -5.15
N LEU A 269 11.71 -18.53 -6.07
CA LEU A 269 11.50 -19.93 -6.45
C LEU A 269 12.81 -20.56 -6.97
N ALA A 270 13.53 -19.85 -7.84
CA ALA A 270 14.82 -20.28 -8.39
C ALA A 270 15.86 -20.56 -7.29
N ARG A 271 16.00 -19.61 -6.34
CA ARG A 271 16.98 -19.73 -5.24
C ARG A 271 16.62 -20.85 -4.27
N SER A 272 15.33 -21.17 -4.15
CA SER A 272 14.81 -22.13 -3.18
C SER A 272 14.87 -23.59 -3.66
N ARG A 273 15.12 -23.81 -4.95
CA ARG A 273 15.25 -25.15 -5.54
C ARG A 273 16.68 -25.70 -5.48
N PRO A 274 16.86 -27.03 -5.54
CA PRO A 274 18.18 -27.66 -5.68
C PRO A 274 18.92 -27.20 -6.94
N ALA A 275 20.26 -27.18 -6.89
CA ALA A 275 21.11 -26.59 -7.93
C ALA A 275 20.91 -27.16 -9.36
N LEU A 276 20.60 -28.45 -9.48
CA LEU A 276 20.31 -29.10 -10.77
C LEU A 276 19.00 -28.58 -11.39
N GLU A 277 17.96 -28.41 -10.57
CA GLU A 277 16.68 -27.85 -11.00
C GLU A 277 16.77 -26.34 -11.24
N ALA A 278 17.64 -25.63 -10.51
CA ALA A 278 17.88 -24.20 -10.70
C ALA A 278 18.51 -23.89 -12.07
N ALA A 279 19.44 -24.72 -12.55
CA ALA A 279 20.05 -24.55 -13.87
C ALA A 279 19.04 -24.78 -15.01
N GLU A 280 18.22 -25.84 -14.89
CA GLU A 280 17.11 -26.08 -15.81
C GLU A 280 16.06 -24.97 -15.74
N PHE A 281 15.78 -24.46 -14.54
CA PHE A 281 14.88 -23.34 -14.30
C PHE A 281 15.39 -22.03 -14.91
N HIS A 282 16.67 -21.67 -14.73
CA HIS A 282 17.25 -20.49 -15.36
C HIS A 282 17.30 -20.62 -16.89
N ALA A 283 17.52 -21.83 -17.41
CA ALA A 283 17.37 -22.11 -18.83
C ALA A 283 15.91 -21.96 -19.29
N LYS A 284 14.91 -22.43 -18.52
CA LYS A 284 13.48 -22.25 -18.81
C LYS A 284 13.06 -20.78 -18.73
N LEU A 285 13.50 -20.04 -17.71
CA LEU A 285 13.24 -18.61 -17.53
C LEU A 285 13.91 -17.75 -18.61
N GLY A 286 15.12 -18.14 -19.06
CA GLY A 286 15.79 -17.50 -20.21
C GLY A 286 15.22 -17.92 -21.56
N ARG A 287 14.53 -19.07 -21.65
CA ARG A 287 13.81 -19.55 -22.84
C ARG A 287 12.39 -19.02 -22.94
N LEU A 288 11.80 -18.61 -21.82
CA LEU A 288 10.80 -17.54 -21.71
C LEU A 288 11.48 -16.21 -22.05
N LYS A 289 12.11 -16.13 -23.23
CA LYS A 289 12.70 -14.89 -23.73
C LYS A 289 11.62 -13.82 -23.65
N ASP A 290 11.91 -12.89 -22.76
CA ASP A 290 11.13 -11.74 -22.39
C ASP A 290 9.87 -12.07 -21.61
N LEU A 291 9.71 -11.33 -20.52
CA LEU A 291 8.46 -10.95 -19.93
C LEU A 291 7.39 -10.50 -20.95
N GLU A 292 7.61 -10.52 -22.27
CA GLU A 292 6.63 -10.26 -23.32
C GLU A 292 5.40 -11.18 -23.29
N ILE A 293 5.53 -12.48 -23.02
CA ILE A 293 4.33 -13.35 -22.91
C ILE A 293 3.54 -12.96 -21.66
N LEU A 294 4.21 -12.72 -20.53
CA LEU A 294 3.56 -12.27 -19.29
C LEU A 294 3.02 -10.84 -19.44
N LYS A 295 3.74 -9.92 -20.09
CA LYS A 295 3.35 -8.54 -20.44
C LYS A 295 2.18 -8.54 -21.40
N ALA A 296 2.14 -9.43 -22.38
CA ALA A 296 1.02 -9.58 -23.30
C ALA A 296 -0.22 -10.15 -22.60
N LEU A 297 -0.04 -11.13 -21.70
CA LEU A 297 -1.09 -11.67 -20.84
C LEU A 297 -1.62 -10.62 -19.84
N VAL A 298 -0.74 -9.80 -19.28
CA VAL A 298 -1.08 -8.75 -18.31
C VAL A 298 -1.68 -7.51 -18.95
N ALA A 299 -1.19 -7.11 -20.12
CA ALA A 299 -1.69 -5.95 -20.84
C ALA A 299 -3.07 -6.16 -21.50
N ARG A 300 -3.53 -7.41 -21.70
CA ARG A 300 -4.76 -7.72 -22.45
C ARG A 300 -5.95 -8.24 -21.64
N GLY A 301 -5.78 -8.68 -20.40
CA GLY A 301 -6.90 -9.16 -19.58
C GLY A 301 -7.60 -10.42 -20.14
N PRO A 302 -8.80 -10.79 -19.64
CA PRO A 302 -9.34 -12.16 -19.68
C PRO A 302 -10.09 -12.53 -20.98
N GLN A 303 -9.57 -12.19 -22.16
CA GLN A 303 -10.20 -12.54 -23.45
C GLN A 303 -9.21 -13.28 -24.35
N PHE A 304 -9.22 -14.61 -24.30
CA PHE A 304 -8.52 -15.47 -25.26
C PHE A 304 -9.52 -16.26 -26.10
N SER A 305 -9.30 -16.32 -27.41
CA SER A 305 -9.96 -17.31 -28.26
C SER A 305 -9.23 -18.66 -28.21
N GLU A 306 -9.96 -19.74 -28.46
CA GLU A 306 -9.46 -21.12 -28.46
C GLU A 306 -8.31 -21.34 -29.46
N GLN A 307 -8.28 -20.56 -30.55
CA GLN A 307 -7.24 -20.57 -31.57
C GLN A 307 -5.92 -19.94 -31.07
N GLU A 308 -6.01 -18.87 -30.28
CA GLU A 308 -4.84 -18.18 -29.70
C GLU A 308 -4.21 -19.00 -28.57
N TYR A 309 -5.05 -19.72 -27.81
CA TYR A 309 -4.64 -20.73 -26.84
C TYR A 309 -3.81 -21.85 -27.49
N ALA A 310 -4.27 -22.38 -28.62
CA ALA A 310 -3.56 -23.43 -29.37
C ALA A 310 -2.22 -22.95 -29.96
N ASN A 311 -2.12 -21.68 -30.36
CA ASN A 311 -0.90 -21.11 -30.92
C ASN A 311 0.18 -20.88 -29.84
N LEU A 312 -0.20 -20.39 -28.66
CA LEU A 312 0.71 -20.19 -27.53
C LEU A 312 1.21 -21.53 -26.96
N LEU A 313 0.32 -22.52 -26.82
CA LEU A 313 0.70 -23.88 -26.46
C LEU A 313 1.57 -24.53 -27.54
N GLY A 314 1.27 -24.32 -28.82
CA GLY A 314 2.07 -24.85 -29.93
C GLY A 314 3.47 -24.23 -30.07
N LEU A 315 3.68 -23.01 -29.57
CA LEU A 315 5.00 -22.38 -29.45
C LEU A 315 5.78 -22.93 -28.25
N ALA A 316 5.10 -23.17 -27.12
CA ALA A 316 5.70 -23.83 -25.96
C ALA A 316 6.09 -25.30 -26.25
N TYR A 317 5.25 -26.04 -26.97
CA TYR A 317 5.46 -27.46 -27.31
C TYR A 317 6.56 -27.67 -28.37
N ARG A 318 6.72 -26.73 -29.33
CA ARG A 318 7.84 -26.74 -30.30
C ARG A 318 9.21 -26.51 -29.66
N SER A 319 9.25 -26.01 -28.44
CA SER A 319 10.47 -25.83 -27.66
C SER A 319 10.88 -27.11 -26.92
N GLU A 320 9.96 -28.04 -26.65
CA GLU A 320 10.26 -29.28 -25.91
C GLU A 320 10.85 -30.41 -26.77
N ARG A 321 10.66 -30.40 -28.10
CA ARG A 321 11.31 -31.36 -29.01
C ARG A 321 12.12 -30.61 -30.06
N GLY A 322 13.42 -30.91 -30.11
CA GLY A 322 14.39 -30.30 -31.01
C GLY A 322 13.87 -30.15 -32.43
N ALA A 323 14.06 -28.95 -32.97
CA ALA A 323 13.71 -28.57 -34.32
C ALA A 323 14.45 -29.45 -35.34
N SER A 324 13.72 -30.37 -35.96
CA SER A 324 14.10 -30.98 -37.23
C SER A 324 12.82 -31.31 -37.97
N ASP A 325 12.71 -30.78 -39.19
CA ASP A 325 11.63 -30.96 -40.16
C ASP A 325 10.40 -30.04 -40.07
N ILE A 326 10.62 -28.72 -39.97
CA ILE A 326 9.61 -27.76 -40.45
C ILE A 326 10.21 -26.95 -41.61
N ASN A 327 9.72 -27.25 -42.81
CA ASN A 327 10.04 -26.51 -44.04
C ASN A 327 9.34 -25.14 -44.00
N LEU A 328 9.98 -24.18 -43.32
CA LEU A 328 9.53 -22.78 -43.15
C LEU A 328 9.00 -22.15 -44.45
N PRO A 329 9.69 -22.30 -45.61
CA PRO A 329 9.19 -21.79 -46.89
C PRO A 329 7.78 -22.29 -47.28
N GLN A 330 7.46 -23.55 -46.97
CA GLN A 330 6.16 -24.14 -47.32
C GLN A 330 5.05 -23.72 -46.35
N LEU A 331 5.42 -23.36 -45.12
CA LEU A 331 4.48 -22.80 -44.13
C LEU A 331 4.16 -21.33 -44.43
N CYS A 332 5.17 -20.53 -44.84
CA CYS A 332 4.96 -19.15 -45.29
C CYS A 332 4.06 -19.09 -46.52
N LYS A 333 4.26 -19.98 -47.49
CA LYS A 333 3.39 -20.08 -48.68
C LYS A 333 1.94 -20.41 -48.33
N ARG A 334 1.72 -21.31 -47.36
CA ARG A 334 0.38 -21.65 -46.86
C ARG A 334 -0.29 -20.50 -46.10
N LEU A 335 0.50 -19.69 -45.38
CA LEU A 335 0.01 -18.49 -44.71
C LEU A 335 -0.36 -17.39 -45.70
N GLU A 336 0.40 -17.22 -46.78
CA GLU A 336 0.06 -16.29 -47.87
C GLU A 336 -1.22 -16.70 -48.61
N GLU A 337 -1.42 -18.00 -48.86
CA GLU A 337 -2.65 -18.55 -49.47
C GLU A 337 -3.89 -18.31 -48.58
N ILE A 338 -3.76 -18.51 -47.26
CA ILE A 338 -4.86 -18.29 -46.29
C ILE A 338 -5.18 -16.79 -46.13
N LEU A 339 -4.17 -15.93 -46.14
CA LEU A 339 -4.36 -14.47 -46.06
C LEU A 339 -5.01 -13.93 -47.35
N SER A 340 -4.65 -14.48 -48.51
CA SER A 340 -5.28 -14.14 -49.80
C SER A 340 -6.75 -14.55 -49.86
N GLU A 341 -7.15 -15.64 -49.21
CA GLU A 341 -8.55 -16.06 -49.14
C GLU A 341 -9.36 -15.15 -48.21
N TYR A 342 -8.76 -14.64 -47.14
CA TYR A 342 -9.41 -13.75 -46.17
C TYR A 342 -9.72 -12.36 -46.74
N ASP A 343 -8.80 -11.78 -47.53
CA ASP A 343 -9.01 -10.49 -48.22
C ASP A 343 -10.07 -10.56 -49.33
N SER A 344 -10.50 -11.75 -49.75
CA SER A 344 -11.57 -11.93 -50.74
C SER A 344 -12.98 -12.02 -50.14
N ILE A 345 -13.09 -12.04 -48.81
CA ILE A 345 -14.34 -12.22 -48.05
C ILE A 345 -14.75 -10.93 -47.30
N VAL A 346 -13.88 -9.93 -47.25
CA VAL A 346 -14.20 -8.54 -46.86
C VAL A 346 -14.49 -7.71 -48.11
#